data_AF-A0A936YTP4-F1
#
_entry.id   AF-A0A936YTP4-F1
#
_cell.length_a   1.000
_cell.length_b   1.000
_cell.length_c   1.000
_cell.angle_alpha   90.00
_cell.angle_beta   90.00
_cell.angle_gamma   90.00
#
_symmetry.space_group_name_H-M   'P 1'
#
loop_
_entity.id
_entity.type
_entity.pdbx_description
1 polymer ?
#
loop_
_entity_poly.entity_id
_entity_poly.type
_entity_poly.pdbx_seq_one_letter_code
_entity_poly.pdbx_strand_id
1 'polypeptide(L)' 'MTLNVLKSTTVGKPVKELQFQYKNWRGETSLRTIIPIEIWYGKTEWHPLEQWFIKAIDLEKGEERDFALVDIKFFDGTN' A
#
# COMPACT_ATOMS: atom_id res chain seq x y z
N MET A 1 28.80 15.46 26.25
CA MET A 1 27.52 14.73 26.10
C MET A 1 26.51 15.71 25.52
N THR A 2 26.27 15.66 24.22
CA THR A 2 25.12 16.31 23.57
C THR A 2 24.89 15.61 22.23
N LEU A 3 23.63 15.20 22.02
CA LEU A 3 23.16 14.36 20.92
C LEU A 3 23.49 14.97 19.55
N ASN A 4 24.18 14.20 18.70
CA ASN A 4 24.11 14.38 17.26
C ASN A 4 22.76 13.85 16.76
N VAL A 5 21.77 14.71 16.66
CA VAL A 5 20.58 14.41 15.83
C VAL A 5 20.95 14.72 14.38
N LEU A 6 21.76 13.85 13.79
CA LEU A 6 21.87 13.77 12.34
C LEU A 6 20.73 12.86 11.86
N LYS A 7 19.81 13.44 11.10
CA LYS A 7 19.22 12.92 9.85
C LYS A 7 17.73 13.23 9.75
N SER A 8 17.32 13.36 8.49
CA SER A 8 15.95 13.33 7.99
C SER A 8 15.26 14.72 8.04
N THR A 9 14.54 15.18 7.02
CA THR A 9 13.93 14.48 5.88
C THR A 9 13.66 15.54 4.82
N THR A 10 14.13 15.38 3.59
CA THR A 10 13.49 16.10 2.48
C THR A 10 12.13 15.46 2.31
N VAL A 11 11.07 16.11 2.82
CA VAL A 11 9.70 15.68 2.52
C VAL A 11 9.55 15.78 1.00
N GLY A 12 9.44 14.62 0.34
CA GLY A 12 9.26 14.55 -1.10
C GLY A 12 8.00 15.32 -1.52
N LYS A 13 7.93 15.74 -2.79
CA LYS A 13 6.71 16.33 -3.34
C LYS A 13 5.55 15.34 -3.15
N PRO A 14 4.34 15.82 -2.80
CA PRO A 14 3.20 14.94 -2.68
C PRO A 14 2.94 14.24 -4.02
N VAL A 15 2.91 12.91 -3.99
CA VAL A 15 2.54 12.05 -5.12
C VAL A 15 1.17 11.43 -4.84
N LYS A 16 0.43 11.04 -5.90
CA LYS A 16 -0.86 10.36 -5.74
C LYS A 16 -0.70 8.85 -5.69
N GLU A 17 0.42 8.36 -6.19
CA GLU A 17 0.73 6.95 -6.36
C GLU A 17 1.28 6.37 -5.05
N LEU A 18 0.77 5.19 -4.67
CA LEU A 18 1.35 4.38 -3.59
C LEU A 18 2.05 3.16 -4.19
N GLN A 19 3.21 2.82 -3.64
CA GLN A 19 3.96 1.62 -3.99
C GLN A 19 4.16 0.71 -2.78
N PHE A 20 3.88 -0.57 -2.97
CA PHE A 20 4.03 -1.58 -1.92
C PHE A 20 4.16 -2.99 -2.51
N GLN A 21 4.62 -3.90 -1.67
CA GLN A 21 4.51 -5.34 -1.92
C GLN A 21 3.13 -5.81 -1.47
N TYR A 22 2.43 -6.57 -2.32
CA TYR A 22 1.10 -7.10 -2.05
C TYR A 22 1.06 -8.60 -2.24
N LYS A 23 0.49 -9.32 -1.26
CA LYS A 23 0.19 -10.74 -1.35
C LYS A 23 -1.27 -10.93 -1.75
N ASN A 24 -1.52 -11.55 -2.90
CA ASN A 24 -2.89 -11.79 -3.35
C ASN A 24 -3.52 -13.02 -2.65
N TRP A 25 -4.81 -13.24 -2.87
CA TRP A 25 -5.54 -14.39 -2.32
C TRP A 25 -5.02 -15.76 -2.78
N ARG A 26 -4.27 -15.82 -3.90
CA ARG A 26 -3.56 -17.04 -4.37
C ARG A 26 -2.23 -17.27 -3.66
N GLY A 27 -1.83 -16.38 -2.76
CA GLY A 27 -0.56 -16.44 -2.03
C GLY A 27 0.64 -15.88 -2.81
N GLU A 28 0.44 -15.38 -4.02
CA GLU A 28 1.50 -14.80 -4.84
C GLU A 28 1.79 -13.38 -4.39
N THR A 29 3.07 -13.05 -4.31
CA THR A 29 3.50 -11.73 -3.86
C THR A 29 4.12 -10.95 -5.01
N SER A 30 3.77 -9.68 -5.15
CA SER A 30 4.27 -8.83 -6.22
C SER A 30 4.26 -7.35 -5.83
N LEU A 31 5.09 -6.56 -6.50
CA LEU A 31 5.07 -5.10 -6.36
C LEU A 31 3.84 -4.53 -7.06
N ARG A 32 3.25 -3.51 -6.45
CA ARG A 32 2.10 -2.77 -6.99
C ARG A 32 2.33 -1.29 -6.90
N THR A 33 1.90 -0.58 -7.93
CA THR A 33 1.78 0.86 -8.00
C THR A 33 0.31 1.18 -8.22
N ILE A 34 -0.30 1.88 -7.27
CA ILE A 34 -1.73 2.14 -7.30
C ILE A 34 -2.04 3.63 -7.20
N ILE A 35 -3.19 4.05 -7.71
CA ILE A 35 -3.80 5.36 -7.41
C ILE A 35 -5.00 5.10 -6.48
N PRO A 36 -4.91 5.43 -5.18
CA PRO A 36 -6.01 5.22 -4.22
C PRO A 36 -7.25 6.05 -4.57
N ILE A 37 -8.43 5.46 -4.34
CA ILE A 37 -9.74 6.10 -4.47
C ILE A 37 -10.36 6.30 -3.08
N GLU A 38 -10.46 5.23 -2.29
CA GLU A 38 -11.00 5.28 -0.93
C GLU A 38 -10.46 4.16 -0.03
N ILE A 39 -10.56 4.35 1.29
CA ILE A 39 -10.30 3.33 2.31
C ILE A 39 -11.63 2.94 2.92
N TRP A 40 -11.93 1.65 3.00
CA TRP A 40 -13.21 1.14 3.48
C TRP A 40 -13.06 -0.13 4.32
N TYR A 41 -14.05 -0.41 5.18
CA TYR A 41 -14.09 -1.60 6.04
C TYR A 41 -15.25 -2.50 5.64
N GLY A 42 -14.99 -3.80 5.50
CA GLY A 42 -16.01 -4.77 5.15
C GLY A 42 -15.38 -6.06 4.65
N LYS A 43 -16.01 -6.75 3.70
CA LYS A 43 -15.53 -8.00 3.14
C LYS A 43 -15.83 -8.08 1.64
N THR A 44 -15.10 -8.93 0.94
CA THR A 44 -15.30 -9.21 -0.49
C THR A 44 -15.51 -10.71 -0.71
N GLU A 45 -15.86 -11.11 -1.94
CA GLU A 45 -15.92 -12.53 -2.32
C GLU A 45 -14.57 -13.25 -2.12
N TRP A 46 -13.46 -12.52 -2.33
CA TRP A 46 -12.10 -13.04 -2.20
C TRP A 46 -11.54 -12.98 -0.78
N HIS A 47 -12.10 -12.09 0.06
CA HIS A 47 -11.69 -11.88 1.44
C HIS A 47 -12.95 -11.88 2.34
N PRO A 48 -13.42 -13.06 2.78
CA PRO A 48 -14.71 -13.20 3.46
C PRO A 48 -14.72 -12.71 4.91
N LEU A 49 -13.53 -12.48 5.49
CA LEU A 49 -13.38 -11.91 6.83
C LEU A 49 -13.33 -10.38 6.75
N GLU A 50 -14.05 -9.74 7.67
CA GLU A 50 -14.12 -8.28 7.73
C GLU A 50 -12.75 -7.66 8.05
N GLN A 51 -12.34 -6.71 7.22
CA GLN A 51 -11.04 -6.04 7.33
C GLN A 51 -11.04 -4.72 6.56
N TRP A 52 -9.94 -3.99 6.67
CA TRP A 52 -9.72 -2.77 5.92
C TRP A 52 -9.22 -3.05 4.49
N PHE A 53 -9.73 -2.28 3.53
CA PHE A 53 -9.32 -2.29 2.13
C PHE A 53 -8.95 -0.89 1.63
N ILE A 54 -8.09 -0.86 0.60
CA ILE A 54 -7.91 0.30 -0.27
C ILE A 54 -8.55 -0.03 -1.62
N LYS A 55 -9.57 0.72 -2.02
CA LYS A 55 -10.04 0.71 -3.41
C LYS A 55 -9.12 1.60 -4.24
N ALA A 56 -8.60 1.10 -5.35
CA ALA A 56 -7.62 1.82 -6.15
C ALA A 56 -7.56 1.38 -7.60
N ILE A 57 -6.98 2.22 -8.47
CA ILE A 57 -6.58 1.82 -9.82
C ILE A 57 -5.20 1.15 -9.73
N ASP A 58 -5.12 -0.14 -10.09
CA ASP A 58 -3.87 -0.89 -10.24
C ASP A 58 -3.21 -0.48 -11.57
N LEU A 59 -2.07 0.23 -11.53
CA LEU A 59 -1.43 0.74 -12.74
C LEU A 59 -0.75 -0.36 -13.56
N GLU A 60 -0.38 -1.48 -12.95
CA GLU A 60 0.17 -2.62 -13.68
C GLU A 60 -0.92 -3.40 -14.44
N LYS A 61 -2.18 -3.33 -14.01
CA LYS A 61 -3.32 -4.03 -14.63
C LYS A 61 -4.27 -3.11 -15.40
N GLY A 62 -4.30 -1.82 -15.10
CA GLY A 62 -5.23 -0.85 -15.69
C GLY A 62 -6.68 -1.02 -15.21
N GLU A 63 -6.88 -1.55 -14.00
CA GLU A 63 -8.22 -1.92 -13.48
C GLU A 63 -8.41 -1.44 -12.04
N GLU A 64 -9.66 -1.18 -11.65
CA GLU A 64 -10.01 -0.94 -10.24
C GLU A 64 -9.99 -2.24 -9.44
N ARG A 65 -9.34 -2.22 -8.28
CA ARG A 65 -9.19 -3.37 -7.38
C ARG A 65 -9.26 -2.94 -5.92
N ASP A 66 -9.74 -3.84 -5.07
CA ASP A 66 -9.67 -3.73 -3.63
C ASP A 66 -8.44 -4.49 -3.11
N PHE A 67 -7.56 -3.77 -2.42
CA PHE A 67 -6.36 -4.31 -1.79
C PHE A 67 -6.58 -4.44 -0.29
N ALA A 68 -6.51 -5.66 0.24
CA ALA A 68 -6.61 -5.92 1.66
C ALA A 68 -5.40 -5.30 2.39
N LEU A 69 -5.62 -4.39 3.36
CA LEU A 69 -4.52 -3.69 4.05
C LEU A 69 -3.61 -4.67 4.81
N VAL A 70 -4.16 -5.78 5.30
CA VAL A 70 -3.40 -6.80 6.04
C VAL A 70 -2.32 -7.47 5.18
N ASP A 71 -2.50 -7.47 3.85
CA ASP A 71 -1.59 -8.11 2.89
C ASP A 71 -0.63 -7.12 2.22
N ILE A 72 -0.63 -5.85 2.66
CA ILE A 72 0.27 -4.80 2.18
C ILE A 72 1.54 -4.75 3.04
N LYS A 73 2.69 -4.68 2.37
CA LYS A 73 3.98 -4.34 2.99
C LYS A 73 4.59 -3.12 2.31
N PHE A 74 4.65 -2.02 3.04
CA PHE A 74 5.38 -0.83 2.60
C PHE A 74 6.89 -1.02 2.81
N PHE A 75 7.67 -0.34 1.98
CA PHE A 75 9.12 -0.30 2.13
C PHE A 75 9.49 0.79 3.14
N ASP A 76 10.37 0.46 4.08
CA ASP A 76 10.96 1.48 4.93
C ASP A 76 11.89 2.35 4.08
N GLY A 77 11.76 3.68 4.19
CA GLY A 77 12.58 4.67 3.49
C GLY A 77 14.01 4.77 4.03
N THR A 78 14.61 3.66 4.46
CA THR A 78 16.01 3.63 4.91
C THR A 78 16.92 3.35 3.73
N ASN A 79 17.56 4.42 3.24
CA ASN A 79 18.77 4.37 2.41
C ASN A 79 19.87 3.51 3.04
#